data_AF-A0A0R2LE56-F1
#
_entry.id   AF-A0A0R2LE56-F1
#
_cell.length_a   1.000
_cell.length_b   1.000
_cell.length_c   1.000
_cell.angle_alpha   90.00
_cell.angle_beta   90.00
_cell.angle_gamma   90.00
#
_symmetry.space_group_name_H-M   'P 1'
#
loop_
_entity.id
_entity.type
_entity.pdbx_description
1 polymer ?
#
loop_
_entity_poly.entity_id
_entity_poly.type
_entity_poly.pdbx_seq_one_letter_code
_entity_poly.pdbx_strand_id
1 'polypeptide(L)'
;MIGPQMTHMLIWNELQKMEQMYMLHLFLAVMVADVGLGTVKGLLTKKMDSTAGTRGLVKHLTMLVTTLFGFFFADIAGMGNYASIFIVFGIIQYGNSCVENWCQMGLPFPRKWRTYLNKLKDDDGNLIDYPNVFKKGK
;
A
#
# COMPACT_ATOMS: atom_id res chain seq x y z
N MET A 1 -13.58 24.63 -35.82
CA MET A 1 -14.10 23.25 -35.60
C MET A 1 -12.90 22.37 -35.29
N ILE A 2 -12.90 21.72 -34.13
CA ILE A 2 -11.88 20.73 -33.76
C ILE A 2 -12.18 19.47 -34.58
N GLY A 3 -11.24 18.99 -35.39
CA GLY A 3 -11.48 17.85 -36.29
C GLY A 3 -11.75 16.53 -35.54
N PRO A 4 -12.36 15.52 -36.19
CA PRO A 4 -12.72 14.22 -35.56
C PRO A 4 -11.53 13.51 -34.90
N GLN A 5 -10.32 13.71 -35.42
CA GLN A 5 -9.08 13.16 -34.86
C GLN A 5 -8.74 13.77 -33.49
N MET A 6 -9.02 15.06 -33.31
CA MET A 6 -8.71 15.81 -32.10
C MET A 6 -9.72 15.54 -30.97
N THR A 7 -10.95 15.14 -31.29
CA THR A 7 -11.94 14.77 -30.26
C THR A 7 -11.57 13.49 -29.53
N HIS A 8 -10.98 12.50 -30.21
CA HIS A 8 -10.53 11.26 -29.57
C HIS A 8 -9.39 11.49 -28.57
N MET A 9 -8.43 12.37 -28.91
CA MET A 9 -7.33 12.74 -28.01
C MET A 9 -7.81 13.45 -26.74
N LEU A 10 -8.79 14.36 -26.86
CA LEU A 10 -9.36 15.05 -25.71
C LEU A 10 -10.08 14.10 -24.76
N ILE A 11 -10.91 13.20 -25.30
CA ILE A 11 -11.62 12.19 -24.50
C ILE A 11 -10.63 11.30 -23.76
N TRP A 12 -9.55 10.86 -24.42
CA TRP A 12 -8.54 10.03 -23.79
C TRP A 12 -7.86 10.73 -22.61
N ASN A 13 -7.45 11.99 -22.79
CA ASN A 13 -6.80 12.76 -21.75
C ASN A 13 -7.70 12.96 -20.51
N GLU A 14 -8.99 13.25 -20.71
CA GLU A 14 -9.93 13.39 -19.60
C GLU A 14 -10.20 12.05 -18.90
N LEU A 15 -10.28 10.93 -19.64
CA LEU A 15 -10.37 9.59 -19.05
C LEU A 15 -9.17 9.26 -18.17
N GLN A 16 -7.96 9.58 -18.62
CA GLN A 16 -6.73 9.33 -17.84
C GLN A 16 -6.70 10.12 -16.53
N LYS A 17 -7.15 11.38 -16.54
CA LYS A 17 -7.25 12.17 -15.31
C LYS A 17 -8.27 11.58 -14.33
N MET A 18 -9.43 11.13 -14.82
CA MET A 18 -10.42 10.47 -13.98
C MET A 18 -9.89 9.16 -13.37
N GLU A 19 -9.17 8.38 -14.15
CA GLU A 19 -8.52 7.14 -13.70
C GLU A 19 -7.50 7.43 -12.58
N GLN A 20 -6.59 8.37 -12.80
CA GLN A 20 -5.58 8.78 -11.81
C GLN A 20 -6.23 9.29 -10.52
N MET A 21 -7.30 10.07 -10.63
CA MET A 21 -8.03 10.56 -9.46
C MET A 21 -8.60 9.40 -8.64
N TYR A 22 -9.23 8.41 -9.27
CA TYR A 22 -9.73 7.22 -8.57
C TYR A 22 -8.60 6.43 -7.91
N MET A 23 -7.47 6.24 -8.60
CA MET A 23 -6.31 5.53 -8.04
C MET A 23 -5.74 6.25 -6.81
N LEU A 24 -5.70 7.58 -6.80
CA LEU A 24 -5.22 8.35 -5.66
C LEU A 24 -6.13 8.18 -4.43
N HIS A 25 -7.45 8.15 -4.63
CA HIS A 25 -8.40 7.88 -3.54
C HIS A 25 -8.23 6.46 -2.99
N LEU A 26 -8.06 5.46 -3.86
CA LEU A 26 -7.79 4.08 -3.45
C LEU A 26 -6.48 3.99 -2.66
N PHE A 27 -5.43 4.65 -3.14
CA PHE A 27 -4.14 4.73 -2.45
C PHE A 27 -4.27 5.30 -1.03
N LEU A 28 -4.97 6.44 -0.88
CA LEU A 28 -5.23 7.03 0.43
C LEU A 28 -6.05 6.09 1.32
N ALA A 29 -7.06 5.42 0.78
CA ALA A 29 -7.87 4.47 1.54
C ALA A 29 -7.05 3.28 2.06
N VAL A 30 -6.19 2.69 1.23
CA VAL A 30 -5.29 1.59 1.62
C VAL A 30 -4.26 2.06 2.65
N MET A 31 -3.71 3.28 2.51
CA MET A 31 -2.82 3.87 3.51
C MET A 31 -3.50 4.03 4.87
N VAL A 32 -4.71 4.59 4.90
CA VAL A 32 -5.46 4.77 6.15
C VAL A 32 -5.78 3.42 6.79
N ALA A 33 -6.18 2.43 5.99
CA ALA A 33 -6.39 1.07 6.46
C ALA A 33 -5.11 0.46 7.06
N ASP A 34 -3.96 0.65 6.42
CA ASP A 34 -2.67 0.12 6.90
C ASP A 34 -2.27 0.72 8.26
N VAL A 35 -2.32 2.05 8.39
CA VAL A 35 -2.01 2.75 9.65
C VAL A 35 -2.98 2.33 10.75
N GLY A 36 -4.27 2.17 10.41
CA GLY A 36 -5.28 1.65 11.31
C GLY A 36 -4.97 0.21 11.78
N LEU A 37 -4.66 -0.69 10.85
CA LEU A 37 -4.29 -2.09 11.14
C LEU A 37 -3.02 -2.18 12.01
N GLY A 38 -2.01 -1.36 11.72
CA GLY A 38 -0.79 -1.28 12.53
C GLY A 38 -1.07 -0.81 13.96
N THR A 39 -1.98 0.15 14.13
CA THR A 39 -2.41 0.65 15.45
C THR A 39 -3.17 -0.43 16.22
N VAL A 40 -4.14 -1.09 15.58
CA VAL A 40 -4.91 -2.19 16.20
C VAL A 40 -3.99 -3.34 16.60
N LYS A 41 -3.02 -3.70 15.75
CA LYS A 41 -1.99 -4.69 16.07
C LYS A 41 -1.22 -4.32 17.33
N GLY A 42 -0.77 -3.08 17.46
CA GLY A 42 -0.05 -2.60 18.63
C GLY A 42 -0.85 -2.73 19.93
N LEU A 43 -2.16 -2.43 19.86
CA LEU A 43 -3.09 -2.58 20.98
C LEU A 43 -3.30 -4.05 21.36
N LEU A 44 -3.54 -4.93 20.38
CA LEU A 44 -3.80 -6.36 20.62
C LEU A 44 -2.58 -7.09 21.16
N THR A 45 -1.39 -6.74 20.68
CA THR A 45 -0.13 -7.35 21.13
C THR A 45 0.39 -6.78 22.45
N LYS A 46 -0.23 -5.72 22.98
CA LYS A 46 0.22 -4.96 24.16
C LYS A 46 1.68 -4.48 24.07
N LYS A 47 2.23 -4.39 22.86
CA LYS A 47 3.61 -3.97 22.57
C LYS A 47 3.62 -2.56 21.97
N MET A 48 2.82 -1.65 22.51
CA MET A 48 2.85 -0.25 22.11
C MET A 48 3.97 0.47 22.87
N ASP A 49 5.12 0.57 22.23
CA ASP A 49 6.16 1.51 22.62
C ASP A 49 6.07 2.76 21.73
N SER A 50 6.26 3.93 22.34
CA SER A 50 6.42 5.21 21.65
C SER A 50 7.47 5.18 20.54
N THR A 51 8.55 4.41 20.72
CA THR A 51 9.62 4.26 19.73
C THR A 51 9.14 3.47 18.51
N ALA A 52 8.37 2.39 18.74
CA ALA A 52 7.80 1.59 17.67
C ALA A 52 6.74 2.37 16.89
N GLY A 53 5.89 3.14 17.56
CA GLY A 53 4.91 4.02 16.92
C GLY A 53 5.56 5.09 16.04
N THR A 54 6.63 5.72 16.54
CA THR A 54 7.37 6.74 15.78
C THR A 54 8.06 6.13 14.55
N ARG A 55 8.72 4.97 14.70
CA ARG A 55 9.35 4.26 13.57
C ARG A 55 8.33 3.86 12.51
N GLY A 56 7.16 3.38 12.92
CA GLY A 56 6.05 3.09 12.02
C GLY A 56 5.55 4.33 11.27
N LEU A 57 5.35 5.45 11.97
CA LEU A 57 4.91 6.69 11.34
C LEU A 57 5.92 7.21 10.31
N VAL A 58 7.22 7.18 10.63
CA VAL A 58 8.29 7.58 9.69
C VAL A 58 8.29 6.70 8.44
N LYS A 59 8.09 5.38 8.60
CA LYS A 59 7.97 4.44 7.48
C LYS A 59 6.79 4.79 6.56
N HIS A 60 5.61 5.05 7.13
CA HIS A 60 4.44 5.45 6.34
C HIS A 60 4.62 6.82 5.67
N LEU A 61 5.19 7.81 6.37
CA LEU A 61 5.49 9.12 5.77
C LEU A 61 6.48 9.01 4.62
N THR A 62 7.51 8.15 4.75
CA THR A 62 8.50 7.93 3.69
C THR A 62 7.85 7.35 2.45
N MET A 63 7.03 6.30 2.59
CA MET A 63 6.31 5.71 1.46
C MET A 63 5.34 6.69 0.79
N LEU A 64 4.63 7.50 1.60
CA LEU A 64 3.74 8.55 1.11
C LEU A 64 4.49 9.58 0.27
N VAL A 65 5.57 10.16 0.84
CA VAL A 65 6.37 11.19 0.18
C VAL A 65 7.01 10.66 -1.09
N THR A 66 7.63 9.48 -1.06
CA THR A 66 8.24 8.88 -2.26
C THR A 66 7.21 8.63 -3.36
N THR A 67 6.02 8.12 -3.01
CA THR A 67 4.95 7.85 -3.98
C THR A 67 4.43 9.14 -4.61
N LEU A 68 4.08 10.13 -3.79
CA LEU A 68 3.53 11.40 -4.27
C LEU A 68 4.57 12.19 -5.07
N PHE A 69 5.82 12.21 -4.61
CA PHE A 69 6.90 12.87 -5.33
C PHE A 69 7.10 12.26 -6.72
N GLY A 70 7.14 10.93 -6.82
CA GLY A 70 7.22 10.24 -8.10
C GLY A 70 6.02 10.51 -9.01
N PHE A 71 4.81 10.49 -8.46
CA PHE A 71 3.58 10.83 -9.17
C PHE A 71 3.63 12.26 -9.75
N PHE A 72 3.87 13.27 -8.90
CA PHE A 72 3.90 14.67 -9.34
C PHE A 72 5.04 14.93 -10.33
N PHE A 73 6.21 14.32 -10.12
CA PHE A 73 7.33 14.46 -11.03
C PHE A 73 7.01 13.88 -12.41
N ALA A 74 6.40 12.69 -12.47
CA ALA A 74 5.99 12.07 -13.72
C ALA A 74 4.89 12.85 -14.43
N ASP A 75 3.92 13.41 -13.69
CA ASP A 75 2.84 14.22 -14.24
C ASP A 75 3.37 15.53 -14.85
N ILE A 76 4.20 16.26 -14.10
CA ILE A 76 4.82 17.52 -14.57
C ILE A 76 5.75 17.28 -15.77
N ALA A 77 6.43 16.14 -15.84
CA ALA A 77 7.28 15.77 -16.97
C ALA A 77 6.50 15.43 -18.25
N GLY A 78 5.16 15.52 -18.24
CA GLY A 78 4.31 15.11 -19.38
C GLY A 78 4.27 13.59 -19.56
N MET A 79 4.72 12.84 -18.54
CA MET A 79 4.77 11.39 -18.50
C MET A 79 3.57 10.83 -17.73
N GLY A 80 2.36 11.36 -17.97
CA GLY A 80 1.14 11.01 -17.24
C GLY A 80 0.82 9.51 -17.21
N ASN A 81 1.17 8.76 -18.26
CA ASN A 81 1.05 7.29 -18.29
C ASN A 81 1.90 6.59 -17.22
N TYR A 82 3.04 7.19 -16.84
CA TYR A 82 3.95 6.66 -15.84
C TYR A 82 3.61 7.13 -14.42
N ALA A 83 2.82 8.21 -14.28
CA ALA A 83 2.35 8.70 -12.99
C ALA A 83 1.52 7.63 -12.24
N SER A 84 0.67 6.89 -12.96
CA SER A 84 -0.11 5.78 -12.41
C SER A 84 0.75 4.65 -11.83
N ILE A 85 1.95 4.44 -12.37
CA ILE A 85 2.87 3.39 -11.88
C ILE A 85 3.33 3.71 -10.46
N PHE A 86 3.60 4.98 -10.15
CA PHE A 86 3.98 5.39 -8.80
C PHE A 86 2.82 5.18 -7.81
N ILE A 87 1.59 5.50 -8.19
CA ILE A 87 0.42 5.24 -7.34
C ILE A 87 0.23 3.74 -7.10
N VAL A 88 0.32 2.92 -8.15
CA VAL A 88 0.22 1.46 -8.06
C VAL A 88 1.34 0.89 -7.18
N PHE A 89 2.57 1.38 -7.33
CA PHE A 89 3.69 1.04 -6.47
C PHE A 89 3.36 1.34 -5.01
N GLY A 90 2.86 2.55 -4.72
CA GLY A 90 2.40 2.93 -3.38
C GLY A 90 1.33 1.99 -2.82
N ILE A 91 0.30 1.66 -3.63
CA ILE A 91 -0.76 0.71 -3.23
C ILE A 91 -0.18 -0.66 -2.87
N ILE A 92 0.76 -1.18 -3.67
CA ILE A 92 1.41 -2.47 -3.39
C ILE A 92 2.23 -2.38 -2.09
N GLN A 93 2.95 -1.28 -1.87
CA GLN A 93 3.75 -1.08 -0.66
C GLN A 93 2.89 -1.05 0.61
N TYR A 94 1.79 -0.28 0.61
CA TYR A 94 0.84 -0.30 1.73
C TYR A 94 0.06 -1.61 1.84
N GLY A 95 -0.22 -2.27 0.72
CA GLY A 95 -0.85 -3.59 0.69
C GLY A 95 0.01 -4.66 1.37
N ASN A 96 1.32 -4.67 1.12
CA ASN A 96 2.26 -5.57 1.80
C ASN A 96 2.28 -5.32 3.32
N SER A 97 2.30 -4.06 3.75
CA SER A 97 2.24 -3.69 5.17
C SER A 97 0.91 -4.08 5.82
N CYS A 98 -0.22 -3.93 5.11
CA CYS A 98 -1.52 -4.40 5.58
C CYS A 98 -1.52 -5.91 5.82
N VAL A 99 -0.98 -6.68 4.88
CA VAL A 99 -0.89 -8.14 4.97
C VAL A 99 0.00 -8.56 6.13
N GLU A 100 1.12 -7.88 6.34
CA GLU A 100 2.00 -8.10 7.49
C GLU A 100 1.25 -7.89 8.81
N ASN A 101 0.61 -6.73 8.97
CA ASN A 101 -0.16 -6.38 10.16
C ASN A 101 -1.30 -7.38 10.39
N TRP A 102 -2.02 -7.77 9.33
CA TRP A 102 -3.09 -8.77 9.36
C TRP A 102 -2.62 -10.13 9.87
N CYS A 103 -1.50 -10.62 9.35
CA CYS A 103 -0.97 -11.92 9.72
C CYS A 103 -0.39 -11.91 11.14
N GLN A 104 0.27 -10.84 11.56
CA GLN A 104 0.78 -10.69 12.94
C GLN A 104 -0.35 -10.64 13.99
N MET A 105 -1.53 -10.15 13.63
CA MET A 105 -2.74 -10.23 14.47
C MET A 105 -3.35 -11.63 14.57
N GLY A 106 -2.87 -12.58 13.77
CA GLY A 106 -3.32 -13.96 13.80
C GLY A 106 -4.58 -14.25 12.98
N LEU A 107 -4.96 -13.35 12.07
CA LEU A 107 -6.17 -13.47 11.27
C LEU A 107 -6.02 -14.50 10.13
N PRO A 108 -7.08 -15.24 9.77
CA PRO A 108 -7.00 -16.34 8.81
C PRO A 108 -6.48 -15.88 7.45
N PHE A 109 -5.55 -16.64 6.88
CA PHE A 109 -4.96 -16.36 5.57
C PHE A 109 -5.01 -17.58 4.64
N PRO A 110 -5.22 -17.40 3.31
CA PRO A 110 -5.34 -18.53 2.41
C PRO A 110 -4.06 -19.37 2.34
N ARG A 111 -4.22 -20.69 2.37
CA ARG A 111 -3.11 -21.66 2.50
C ARG A 111 -2.05 -21.57 1.41
N LYS A 112 -2.43 -21.15 0.20
CA LYS A 112 -1.53 -21.01 -0.98
C LYS A 112 -0.41 -19.98 -0.75
N TRP A 113 -0.66 -18.96 0.07
CA TRP A 113 0.28 -17.86 0.29
C TRP A 113 1.19 -18.08 1.50
N ARG A 114 0.98 -19.17 2.25
CA ARG A 114 1.71 -19.44 3.50
C ARG A 114 3.24 -19.50 3.29
N THR A 115 3.69 -20.04 2.16
CA THR A 115 5.13 -20.13 1.82
C THR A 115 5.77 -18.76 1.62
N TYR A 116 5.01 -17.78 1.11
CA TYR A 116 5.49 -16.41 0.94
C TYR A 116 5.54 -15.69 2.29
N LEU A 117 4.49 -15.83 3.10
CA LEU A 117 4.41 -15.22 4.43
C LEU A 117 5.53 -15.69 5.36
N ASN A 118 5.83 -16.99 5.37
CA ASN A 118 6.90 -17.57 6.20
C ASN A 118 8.31 -17.06 5.85
N LYS A 119 8.47 -16.37 4.70
CA LYS A 119 9.73 -15.76 4.29
C LYS A 119 9.77 -14.25 4.57
N LEU A 120 8.66 -13.66 5.00
CA LEU A 120 8.63 -12.24 5.36
C LEU A 120 9.42 -12.03 6.64
N LYS A 121 10.19 -10.95 6.63
CA LYS A 121 11.00 -10.51 7.76
C LYS A 121 10.39 -9.26 8.36
N ASP A 122 10.58 -9.09 9.67
CA ASP A 122 10.26 -7.86 10.35
C ASP A 122 11.29 -6.77 10.01
N ASP A 123 11.05 -5.57 10.55
CA ASP A 123 11.91 -4.40 10.33
C ASP A 123 13.33 -4.59 10.91
N ASP A 124 13.56 -5.61 11.75
CA ASP A 124 14.86 -5.95 12.34
C ASP A 124 15.52 -7.16 11.64
N GLY A 125 14.93 -7.64 10.55
CA GLY A 125 15.47 -8.70 9.69
C GLY A 125 15.20 -10.13 10.20
N ASN A 126 14.43 -10.28 11.28
CA ASN A 126 14.02 -11.56 11.84
C ASN A 126 12.80 -12.09 11.10
N LEU A 127 12.63 -13.41 11.07
CA LEU A 127 11.40 -14.00 10.52
C LEU A 127 10.21 -13.59 11.38
N ILE A 128 9.13 -13.16 10.72
CA ILE A 128 7.90 -12.81 11.44
C ILE A 128 7.29 -14.07 12.05
N ASP A 129 7.14 -14.07 13.37
CA ASP A 129 6.46 -15.14 14.10
C ASP A 129 4.94 -14.92 14.05
N TYR A 130 4.26 -15.76 13.27
CA TYR A 130 2.81 -15.68 13.12
C TYR A 130 2.11 -16.54 14.18
N PRO A 131 1.32 -15.94 15.09
CA PRO A 131 0.71 -16.67 16.20
C PRO A 131 -0.39 -17.62 15.68
N ASN A 132 -0.11 -18.93 15.65
CA ASN A 132 -1.04 -20.06 15.47
C ASN A 132 -2.17 -19.93 14.41
N VAL A 133 -2.08 -19.01 13.45
CA VAL A 133 -2.93 -18.85 12.23
C VAL A 133 -2.97 -20.13 11.37
N PHE A 134 -2.11 -21.06 11.76
CA PHE A 134 -1.62 -22.16 10.97
C PHE A 134 -1.93 -23.53 11.55
N LYS A 135 -2.53 -23.60 12.74
CA LYS A 135 -2.95 -24.88 13.33
C LYS A 135 -4.17 -25.43 12.58
N LYS A 136 -4.00 -26.68 12.14
CA LYS A 136 -5.00 -27.54 11.49
C LYS A 136 -6.39 -27.34 12.10
N GLY A 137 -7.35 -26.92 11.27
CA GLY A 137 -8.66 -27.56 11.36
C GLY A 137 -8.42 -29.05 11.17
N LYS A 138 -8.78 -29.84 12.18
CA LYS A 138 -8.78 -31.31 12.07
C LYS A 138 -9.67 -31.71 10.90
#